data_AF-A0A841PFT7-F1
#
_entry.id   AF-A0A841PFT7-F1
#
_cell.length_a   1.000
_cell.length_b   1.000
_cell.length_c   1.000
_cell.angle_alpha   90.00
_cell.angle_beta   90.00
_cell.angle_gamma   90.00
#
_symmetry.space_group_name_H-M   'P 1'
#
loop_
_entity.id
_entity.type
_entity.pdbx_description
1 polymer ?
#
loop_
_entity_poly.entity_id
_entity_poly.type
_entity_poly.pdbx_seq_one_letter_code
_entity_poly.pdbx_strand_id
1 'polypeptide(L)'
;MDADAQKAAVKSASRRYGEVTHIRVSADELASLKAVAEREGVTVSEVVRRLVRAEVGHLPIASEALRPAIVDMTDQLRRVGVNFNQAVRAMNDGRVAHDEDLEQALIAVGDLVRQFREELKAMTGGSRKAREARP
;
A
#
# COMPACT_ATOMS: atom_id res chain seq x y z
N MET A 1 -6.01 -26.96 -14.97
CA MET A 1 -6.95 -27.08 -13.83
C MET A 1 -6.85 -25.83 -12.93
N ASP A 2 -6.63 -24.65 -13.55
CA ASP A 2 -6.05 -23.49 -12.84
C ASP A 2 -7.03 -22.33 -12.67
N ALA A 3 -8.11 -22.32 -13.47
CA ALA A 3 -9.15 -21.31 -13.41
C ALA A 3 -10.03 -21.42 -12.15
N ASP A 4 -10.25 -22.65 -11.65
CA ASP A 4 -11.07 -22.88 -10.45
C ASP A 4 -10.31 -22.56 -9.15
N ALA A 5 -8.99 -22.75 -9.14
CA ALA A 5 -8.14 -22.37 -8.02
C ALA A 5 -8.06 -20.83 -7.88
N GLN A 6 -7.93 -20.10 -9.00
CA GLN A 6 -7.99 -18.63 -9.00
C GLN A 6 -9.36 -18.12 -8.55
N LYS A 7 -10.47 -18.70 -9.04
CA LYS A 7 -11.83 -18.35 -8.58
C LYS A 7 -12.04 -18.59 -7.09
N ALA A 8 -11.47 -19.66 -6.52
CA ALA A 8 -11.57 -19.96 -5.10
C ALA A 8 -10.79 -18.97 -4.22
N ALA A 9 -9.58 -18.56 -4.65
CA ALA A 9 -8.77 -17.57 -3.94
C ALA A 9 -9.43 -16.18 -3.93
N VAL A 10 -10.04 -15.76 -5.05
CA VAL A 10 -10.77 -14.49 -5.14
C VAL A 10 -12.02 -14.47 -4.24
N LYS A 11 -12.73 -15.62 -4.10
CA LYS A 11 -13.89 -15.77 -3.20
C LYS A 11 -13.54 -15.68 -1.70
N SER A 12 -12.33 -16.04 -1.29
CA SER A 12 -11.91 -15.96 0.11
C SER A 12 -11.51 -14.53 0.51
N ALA A 13 -11.04 -13.72 -0.44
CA ALA A 13 -10.77 -12.31 -0.25
C ALA A 13 -12.06 -11.48 -0.16
N SER A 14 -13.09 -11.80 -0.95
CA SER A 14 -14.39 -11.10 -0.93
C SER A 14 -15.20 -11.35 0.35
N ARG A 15 -15.06 -12.54 0.97
CA ARG A 15 -15.73 -12.91 2.24
C ARG A 15 -15.32 -12.06 3.46
N ARG A 16 -14.30 -11.20 3.34
CA ARG A 16 -13.79 -10.37 4.46
C ARG A 16 -14.49 -9.02 4.62
N TYR A 17 -15.38 -8.62 3.70
CA TYR A 17 -16.12 -7.36 3.75
C TYR A 17 -17.63 -7.65 3.76
N GLY A 18 -18.35 -7.14 4.76
CA GLY A 18 -19.77 -7.44 4.98
C GLY A 18 -20.75 -6.43 4.39
N GLU A 19 -20.33 -5.19 4.20
CA GLU A 19 -21.19 -4.11 3.68
C GLU A 19 -21.26 -4.14 2.15
N VAL A 20 -22.46 -3.99 1.59
CA VAL A 20 -22.73 -4.03 0.15
C VAL A 20 -23.45 -2.76 -0.28
N THR A 21 -22.94 -2.10 -1.33
CA THR A 21 -23.58 -0.95 -1.95
C THR A 21 -24.18 -1.36 -3.30
N HIS A 22 -25.48 -1.12 -3.48
CA HIS A 22 -26.17 -1.33 -4.75
C HIS A 22 -26.15 -0.03 -5.56
N ILE A 23 -25.59 -0.08 -6.77
CA ILE A 23 -25.46 1.07 -7.67
C ILE A 23 -26.18 0.74 -8.98
N ARG A 24 -26.98 1.67 -9.49
CA ARG A 24 -27.53 1.58 -10.84
C ARG A 24 -26.52 2.13 -11.83
N VAL A 25 -26.25 1.35 -12.88
CA VAL A 25 -25.39 1.73 -14.00
C VAL A 25 -26.13 1.46 -15.29
N SER A 26 -25.82 2.24 -16.33
CA SER A 26 -26.30 1.99 -17.68
C SER A 26 -25.66 0.72 -18.27
N ALA A 27 -26.20 0.26 -19.40
CA ALA A 27 -25.64 -0.89 -20.12
C ALA A 27 -24.20 -0.61 -20.62
N ASP A 28 -23.94 0.61 -21.09
CA ASP A 28 -22.64 1.03 -21.63
C ASP A 28 -21.58 1.17 -20.54
N GLU A 29 -21.98 1.70 -19.37
CA GLU A 29 -21.12 1.77 -18.19
C GLU A 29 -20.73 0.36 -17.71
N LEU A 30 -21.70 -0.56 -17.66
CA LEU A 30 -21.43 -1.94 -17.27
C LEU A 30 -20.51 -2.66 -18.28
N ALA A 31 -20.69 -2.41 -19.58
CA ALA A 31 -19.81 -2.97 -20.62
C ALA A 31 -18.38 -2.46 -20.46
N SER A 32 -18.22 -1.16 -20.22
CA SER A 32 -16.92 -0.53 -19.99
C SER A 32 -16.22 -1.10 -18.74
N LEU A 33 -16.96 -1.27 -17.65
CA LEU A 33 -16.44 -1.89 -16.42
C LEU A 33 -16.02 -3.36 -16.63
N LYS A 34 -16.77 -4.13 -17.41
CA LYS A 34 -16.41 -5.51 -17.75
C LYS A 34 -15.14 -5.59 -18.58
N ALA A 35 -14.97 -4.71 -19.57
CA ALA A 35 -13.76 -4.67 -20.39
C ALA A 35 -12.51 -4.35 -19.55
N VAL A 36 -12.62 -3.44 -18.57
CA VAL A 36 -11.54 -3.14 -17.62
C VAL A 36 -11.24 -4.36 -16.74
N ALA A 37 -12.28 -4.99 -16.19
CA ALA A 37 -12.16 -6.16 -15.34
C ALA A 37 -11.46 -7.33 -16.04
N GLU A 38 -11.80 -7.59 -17.30
CA GLU A 38 -11.15 -8.62 -18.14
C GLU A 38 -9.69 -8.29 -18.42
N ARG A 39 -9.37 -7.05 -18.83
CA ARG A 39 -8.00 -6.61 -19.08
C ARG A 39 -7.10 -6.78 -17.86
N GLU A 40 -7.64 -6.53 -16.67
CA GLU A 40 -6.89 -6.60 -15.41
C GLU A 40 -6.98 -7.95 -14.70
N GLY A 41 -7.75 -8.91 -15.23
CA GLY A 41 -7.93 -10.23 -14.62
C GLY A 41 -8.63 -10.18 -13.26
N VAL A 42 -9.50 -9.20 -13.02
CA VAL A 42 -10.23 -8.99 -11.76
C VAL A 42 -11.75 -8.98 -11.97
N THR A 43 -12.52 -8.91 -10.89
CA THR A 43 -13.98 -8.77 -10.99
C THR A 43 -14.39 -7.31 -11.16
N VAL A 44 -15.56 -7.05 -11.74
CA VAL A 44 -16.14 -5.69 -11.83
C VAL A 44 -16.24 -5.04 -10.44
N SER A 45 -16.65 -5.79 -9.41
CA SER A 45 -16.71 -5.29 -8.04
C SER A 45 -15.34 -4.86 -7.51
N GLU A 46 -14.26 -5.54 -7.89
CA GLU A 46 -12.90 -5.17 -7.50
C GLU A 46 -12.43 -3.90 -8.23
N VAL A 47 -12.79 -3.71 -9.51
CA VAL A 47 -12.54 -2.45 -10.24
C VAL A 47 -13.23 -1.28 -9.53
N VAL A 48 -14.53 -1.39 -9.25
CA VAL A 48 -15.29 -0.35 -8.55
C VAL A 48 -14.71 -0.07 -7.16
N ARG A 49 -14.33 -1.11 -6.43
CA ARG A 49 -13.71 -0.98 -5.11
C ARG A 49 -12.37 -0.25 -5.15
N ARG A 50 -11.54 -0.47 -6.17
CA ARG A 50 -10.27 0.25 -6.39
C ARG A 50 -10.51 1.74 -6.64
N LEU A 51 -11.49 2.07 -7.49
CA LEU A 51 -11.86 3.45 -7.79
C LEU A 51 -12.33 4.19 -6.53
N VAL A 52 -13.25 3.60 -5.76
CA VAL A 52 -13.74 4.18 -4.50
C VAL A 52 -12.59 4.37 -3.50
N ARG A 53 -11.66 3.41 -3.41
CA ARG A 53 -10.50 3.54 -2.51
C ARG A 53 -9.55 4.66 -2.94
N ALA A 54 -9.28 4.78 -4.24
CA ALA A 54 -8.43 5.84 -4.76
C ALA A 54 -9.01 7.23 -4.45
N GLU A 55 -10.32 7.41 -4.64
CA GLU A 55 -11.00 8.69 -4.39
C GLU A 55 -10.98 9.08 -2.90
N VAL A 56 -11.10 8.11 -2.00
CA VAL A 56 -11.13 8.34 -0.54
C VAL A 56 -9.72 8.37 0.07
N GLY A 57 -8.66 8.32 -0.75
CA GLY A 57 -7.27 8.32 -0.27
C GLY A 57 -6.87 7.06 0.50
N HIS A 58 -7.58 5.95 0.30
CA HIS A 58 -7.17 4.66 0.82
C HIS A 58 -6.08 4.06 -0.05
N LEU A 59 -5.11 3.38 0.58
CA LEU A 59 -4.07 2.65 -0.14
C LEU A 59 -4.67 1.74 -1.22
N PRO A 60 -4.05 1.70 -2.42
CA PRO A 60 -4.42 0.76 -3.47
C PRO A 60 -4.47 -0.64 -2.89
N ILE A 61 -5.45 -1.43 -3.34
CA ILE A 61 -5.47 -2.85 -3.00
C ILE A 61 -4.21 -3.42 -3.64
N ALA A 62 -3.24 -3.83 -2.82
CA ALA A 62 -2.07 -4.54 -3.30
C ALA A 62 -2.59 -5.79 -4.00
N SER A 63 -2.68 -5.72 -5.33
CA SER A 63 -2.95 -6.88 -6.15
C SER A 63 -1.82 -7.88 -5.87
N GLU A 64 -2.09 -9.18 -6.06
CA GLU A 64 -1.03 -10.18 -5.94
C GLU A 64 0.18 -9.86 -6.84
N ALA A 65 -0.04 -9.15 -7.96
CA ALA A 65 1.03 -8.65 -8.83
C ALA A 65 1.89 -7.53 -8.20
N LEU A 66 1.31 -6.68 -7.34
CA LEU A 66 2.01 -5.55 -6.70
C LEU A 66 2.73 -5.95 -5.40
N ARG A 67 2.30 -7.04 -4.77
CA ARG A 67 2.86 -7.51 -3.50
C ARG A 67 4.40 -7.72 -3.55
N PRO A 68 5.00 -8.38 -4.57
CA PRO A 68 6.45 -8.53 -4.64
C PRO A 68 7.19 -7.21 -4.71
N ALA A 69 6.70 -6.26 -5.53
CA ALA A 69 7.30 -4.94 -5.68
C ALA A 69 7.25 -4.13 -4.37
N ILE A 70 6.13 -4.20 -3.64
CA ILE A 70 5.99 -3.54 -2.32
C ILE A 70 6.98 -4.13 -1.32
N VAL A 71 7.14 -5.45 -1.29
CA VAL A 71 8.10 -6.12 -0.39
C VAL A 71 9.54 -5.71 -0.72
N ASP A 72 9.90 -5.70 -2.00
CA ASP A 72 11.24 -5.29 -2.45
C ASP A 72 11.54 -3.84 -2.09
N MET A 73 10.61 -2.91 -2.37
CA MET A 73 10.75 -1.50 -1.99
C MET A 73 10.89 -1.34 -0.47
N THR A 74 10.17 -2.14 0.32
CA THR A 74 10.26 -2.10 1.79
C THR A 74 11.64 -2.59 2.26
N ASP A 75 12.20 -3.63 1.63
CA ASP A 75 13.54 -4.13 1.97
C ASP A 75 14.62 -3.13 1.59
N GLN A 76 14.51 -2.47 0.42
CA GLN A 76 15.41 -1.39 0.01
C GLN A 76 15.40 -0.24 1.03
N LEU A 77 14.21 0.22 1.44
CA LEU A 77 14.07 1.26 2.48
C LEU A 77 14.68 0.83 3.81
N ARG A 78 14.50 -0.44 4.22
CA ARG A 78 15.12 -0.99 5.43
C ARG A 78 16.65 -0.92 5.34
N ARG A 79 17.25 -1.30 4.20
CA ARG A 79 18.70 -1.23 3.99
C ARG A 79 19.23 0.19 4.06
N VAL A 80 18.54 1.13 3.41
CA VAL A 80 18.88 2.57 3.50
C VAL A 80 18.86 3.04 4.96
N GLY A 81 17.82 2.69 5.72
CA GLY A 81 17.72 3.06 7.14
C GLY A 81 18.83 2.45 8.01
N VAL A 82 19.26 1.21 7.72
CA VAL A 82 20.39 0.56 8.42
C VAL A 82 21.70 1.30 8.13
N ASN A 83 22.00 1.60 6.87
CA ASN A 83 23.21 2.34 6.47
C ASN A 83 23.24 3.73 7.09
N PHE A 84 22.09 4.41 7.10
CA PHE A 84 21.92 5.72 7.71
C PHE A 84 22.23 5.69 9.22
N ASN A 85 21.64 4.73 9.95
CA ASN A 85 21.88 4.57 11.39
C ASN A 85 23.35 4.22 11.70
N GLN A 86 24.02 3.49 10.80
CA GLN A 86 25.45 3.23 10.93
C GLN A 86 26.29 4.49 10.73
N ALA A 87 25.96 5.33 9.74
CA ALA A 87 26.64 6.60 9.51
C ALA A 87 26.52 7.54 10.72
N VAL A 88 25.29 7.71 11.23
CA VAL A 88 25.03 8.52 12.44
C VAL A 88 25.80 7.98 13.65
N ARG A 89 25.83 6.65 13.86
CA ARG A 89 26.63 6.06 14.95
C ARG A 89 28.11 6.28 14.79
N ALA A 90 28.65 6.14 13.58
CA ALA A 90 30.08 6.37 13.32
C ALA A 90 30.47 7.83 13.58
N MET A 91 29.58 8.78 13.28
CA MET A 91 29.74 10.20 13.62
C MET A 91 29.69 10.42 15.14
N ASN A 92 28.67 9.89 15.82
CA ASN A 92 28.52 10.01 17.28
C ASN A 92 29.68 9.37 18.06
N ASP A 93 30.26 8.30 17.53
CA ASP A 93 31.44 7.62 18.10
C ASP A 93 32.76 8.37 17.82
N GLY A 94 32.70 9.55 17.17
CA GLY A 94 33.86 10.39 16.84
C GLY A 94 34.79 9.79 15.77
N ARG A 95 34.33 8.78 15.01
CA ARG A 95 35.13 8.10 13.97
C ARG A 95 35.11 8.83 12.63
N VAL A 96 34.29 9.88 12.51
CA VAL A 96 34.13 10.72 11.32
C VAL A 96 34.35 12.18 11.75
N ALA A 97 35.07 12.96 10.94
CA ALA A 97 35.22 14.38 11.19
C ALA A 97 33.84 15.05 11.22
N HIS A 98 33.59 15.87 12.25
CA HIS A 98 32.30 16.54 12.41
C HIS A 98 32.08 17.50 11.22
N ASP A 99 31.01 17.26 10.49
CA ASP A 99 30.58 18.09 9.37
C ASP A 99 29.11 18.48 9.63
N GLU A 100 28.89 19.77 9.83
CA GLU A 100 27.59 20.34 10.21
C GLU A 100 26.58 20.23 9.06
N ASP A 101 27.04 20.31 7.80
CA ASP A 101 26.19 20.14 6.62
C ASP A 101 25.73 18.68 6.49
N LEU A 102 26.64 17.74 6.78
CA LEU A 102 26.31 16.30 6.79
C LEU A 102 25.29 15.98 7.89
N GLU A 103 25.46 16.53 9.09
CA GLU A 103 24.51 16.33 10.19
C GLU A 103 23.11 16.87 9.84
N GLN A 104 23.02 18.08 9.29
CA GLN A 104 21.76 18.67 8.85
C GLN A 104 21.09 17.87 7.73
N ALA A 105 21.87 17.40 6.75
CA ALA A 105 21.36 16.55 5.68
C ALA A 105 20.80 15.23 6.24
N LEU A 106 21.45 14.63 7.24
CA LEU A 106 20.98 13.41 7.87
C LEU A 106 19.68 13.65 8.64
N ILE A 107 19.59 14.72 9.44
CA ILE A 107 18.36 15.09 10.16
C ILE A 107 17.19 15.28 9.20
N ALA A 108 17.40 16.02 8.10
CA ALA A 108 16.36 16.28 7.10
C ALA A 108 15.83 15.00 6.45
N VAL A 109 16.73 14.05 6.12
CA VAL A 109 16.33 12.73 5.59
C VAL A 109 15.54 11.94 6.63
N GLY A 110 15.97 11.97 7.90
CA GLY A 110 15.26 11.31 9.00
C GLY A 110 13.82 11.82 9.18
N ASP A 111 13.63 13.14 9.12
CA ASP A 111 12.30 13.75 9.22
C ASP A 111 11.41 13.45 8.02
N LEU A 112 11.96 13.45 6.80
CA LEU A 112 11.22 13.07 5.59
C LEU A 112 10.72 11.61 5.68
N VAL A 113 11.58 10.68 6.10
CA VAL A 113 11.20 9.27 6.30
C VAL A 113 10.12 9.13 7.38
N ARG A 114 10.21 9.92 8.47
CA ARG A 114 9.21 9.93 9.54
C ARG A 114 7.86 10.43 9.03
N GLN A 115 7.84 11.53 8.28
CA GLN A 115 6.62 12.08 7.68
C GLN A 115 5.96 11.06 6.76
N PHE A 116 6.73 10.46 5.85
CA PHE A 116 6.23 9.45 4.93
C PHE A 116 5.65 8.23 5.66
N ARG A 117 6.28 7.80 6.76
CA ARG A 117 5.77 6.70 7.59
C ARG A 117 4.43 7.04 8.24
N GLU A 118 4.27 8.25 8.77
CA GLU A 118 3.01 8.65 9.38
C GLU A 118 1.89 8.81 8.34
N GLU A 119 2.22 9.25 7.12
CA GLU A 119 1.29 9.29 5.99
C GLU A 119 0.81 7.88 5.61
N LEU A 120 1.74 6.92 5.45
CA LEU A 120 1.41 5.51 5.21
C LEU A 120 0.58 4.91 6.37
N LYS A 121 0.88 5.31 7.61
CA LYS A 121 0.12 4.87 8.79
C LYS A 121 -1.29 5.45 8.81
N ALA A 122 -1.48 6.70 8.40
CA ALA A 122 -2.81 7.31 8.25
C ALA A 122 -3.62 6.59 7.17
N MET A 123 -3.02 6.29 6.02
CA MET A 123 -3.65 5.56 4.93
C MET A 123 -4.02 4.10 5.31
N THR A 124 -3.22 3.45 6.17
CA THR A 124 -3.49 2.08 6.66
C THR A 124 -4.45 2.04 7.86
N GLY A 125 -4.45 3.08 8.71
CA GLY A 125 -5.23 3.16 9.94
C GLY A 125 -6.75 3.18 9.70
N GLY A 126 -7.21 3.87 8.66
CA GLY A 126 -8.62 3.83 8.25
C GLY A 126 -9.09 2.42 7.82
N SER A 127 -8.19 1.63 7.20
CA SER A 127 -8.49 0.25 6.82
C SER A 127 -8.37 -0.77 7.97
N ARG A 128 -7.67 -0.43 9.07
CA ARG A 128 -7.52 -1.30 10.26
C ARG A 128 -8.54 -1.02 11.36
N LYS A 129 -8.89 0.24 11.64
CA LYS A 129 -9.92 0.56 12.66
C LYS A 129 -11.30 -0.02 12.31
N ALA A 130 -11.62 -0.13 11.02
CA ALA A 130 -12.82 -0.85 10.56
C ALA A 130 -12.76 -2.38 10.79
N ARG A 131 -11.58 -2.96 11.02
CA ARG A 131 -11.41 -4.39 11.35
C ARG A 131 -11.47 -4.68 12.85
N GLU A 132 -11.03 -3.74 13.69
CA GLU A 132 -11.00 -3.90 15.15
C GLU A 132 -12.33 -3.51 15.82
N ALA A 133 -13.18 -2.71 15.16
CA ALA A 133 -14.48 -2.29 15.69
C ALA A 133 -15.62 -3.32 15.52
N ARG A 134 -15.32 -4.60 15.28
CA ARG A 134 -16.32 -5.66 15.10
C ARG A 134 -16.28 -6.61 16.32
N PRO A 135 -17.38 -6.79 17.07
CA PRO A 135 -17.45 -7.76 18.17
C PRO A 135 -17.36 -9.21 17.68
#